data_AF-F2NNS8-F1
#
_entry.id   AF-F2NNS8-F1
#
_cell.length_a   1.000
_cell.length_b   1.000
_cell.length_c   1.000
_cell.angle_alpha   90.00
_cell.angle_beta   90.00
_cell.angle_gamma   90.00
#
_symmetry.space_group_name_H-M   'P 1'
#
loop_
_entity.id
_entity.type
_entity.pdbx_description
1 polymer ?
#
loop_
_entity_poly.entity_id
_entity_poly.type
_entity_poly.pdbx_seq_one_letter_code
_entity_poly.pdbx_strand_id
1 'polypeptide(L)'
;MRRLSGLWLFIVMGSALATPTPPVPERPPPAPTAPAPPTPPAPPVAPTPEPEPAPSPEPEPPERAREVQSLVARVTVNDGRTLLLGSTRVEGDAPWLSLAAPGMLIQAEGYWRGRVFVAQQVQVLEPPDWAYYRGPAVLVRAGSSGDVEAWLSEGGLFAVQSAPEAGGLVRVVAFFDGVRLRFVPEALPPPPQGLARGWLELIGHFDGERVRWQEARPFP
;
A
#
# COMPACT_ATOMS: atom_id res chain seq x y z
N MET A 1 -41.82 -15.45 21.54
CA MET A 1 -41.15 -16.60 22.19
C MET A 1 -39.73 -16.70 21.64
N ARG A 2 -38.76 -16.90 22.55
CA ARG A 2 -37.45 -17.56 22.39
C ARG A 2 -36.54 -17.09 21.23
N ARG A 3 -35.54 -16.27 21.55
CA ARG A 3 -34.15 -16.64 21.93
C ARG A 3 -33.29 -17.07 20.74
N LEU A 4 -32.54 -16.11 20.19
CA LEU A 4 -31.25 -16.38 19.55
C LEU A 4 -30.21 -16.53 20.66
N SER A 5 -29.65 -17.72 20.80
CA SER A 5 -28.45 -17.98 21.63
C SER A 5 -27.33 -18.36 20.67
N GLY A 6 -26.20 -17.67 20.72
CA GLY A 6 -25.05 -17.95 19.87
C GLY A 6 -23.91 -17.00 20.17
N LEU A 7 -23.17 -17.34 21.23
CA LEU A 7 -22.03 -16.65 21.82
C LEU A 7 -20.90 -16.38 20.80
N TRP A 8 -20.34 -15.17 20.78
CA TRP A 8 -19.09 -14.85 20.05
C TRP A 8 -18.00 -14.39 21.02
N LEU A 9 -16.76 -14.70 20.63
CA LEU A 9 -15.50 -14.45 21.31
C LEU A 9 -15.12 -12.96 21.29
N PHE A 10 -14.60 -12.48 22.43
CA PHE A 10 -14.20 -11.08 22.66
C PHE A 10 -12.69 -11.00 22.90
N ILE A 11 -12.00 -10.02 22.31
CA ILE A 11 -10.64 -9.63 22.73
C ILE A 11 -10.56 -8.11 22.74
N VAL A 12 -10.08 -7.56 23.86
CA VAL A 12 -9.87 -6.13 24.13
C VAL A 12 -8.39 -5.94 24.44
N MET A 13 -7.74 -4.94 23.84
CA MET A 13 -6.40 -4.49 24.23
C MET A 13 -6.46 -3.00 24.57
N GLY A 14 -6.14 -2.69 25.83
CA GLY A 14 -6.00 -1.34 26.36
C GLY A 14 -4.57 -0.83 26.26
N SER A 15 -4.43 0.41 25.81
CA SER A 15 -3.16 1.14 25.68
C SER A 15 -2.65 1.71 27.00
N ALA A 16 -1.32 1.75 27.10
CA ALA A 16 -0.52 2.20 28.24
C ALA A 16 -0.46 3.74 28.38
N LEU A 17 -0.23 4.20 29.61
CA LEU A 17 0.15 5.58 29.94
C LEU A 17 1.59 5.58 30.48
N ALA A 18 2.44 6.46 29.95
CA ALA A 18 3.79 6.71 30.44
C ALA A 18 3.83 7.99 31.30
N THR A 19 4.53 7.93 32.43
CA THR A 19 4.70 9.02 33.41
C THR A 19 6.02 9.78 33.18
N PRO A 20 6.10 11.10 33.47
CA PRO A 20 7.32 11.89 33.29
C PRO A 20 8.26 11.86 34.51
N THR A 21 9.56 11.97 34.24
CA THR A 21 10.70 11.93 35.18
C THR A 21 10.96 13.29 35.86
N PRO A 22 11.39 13.35 37.14
CA PRO A 22 11.69 14.60 37.84
C PRO A 22 13.13 15.15 37.59
N PRO A 23 13.40 16.43 37.89
CA PRO A 23 14.69 17.09 37.62
C PRO A 23 15.74 16.88 38.73
N VAL A 24 17.01 17.07 38.34
CA VAL A 24 18.24 16.87 39.15
C VAL A 24 18.69 18.18 39.83
N PRO A 25 19.23 18.18 41.07
CA PRO A 25 19.65 19.40 41.76
C PRO A 25 21.08 19.87 41.40
N GLU A 26 21.27 21.19 41.32
CA GLU A 26 22.53 21.87 40.98
C GLU A 26 23.57 21.86 42.12
N ARG A 27 24.86 21.87 41.75
CA ARG A 27 26.00 21.96 42.68
C ARG A 27 26.44 23.41 42.93
N PRO A 28 26.99 23.72 44.12
CA PRO A 28 27.50 25.05 44.44
C PRO A 28 28.87 25.32 43.80
N PRO A 29 29.26 26.61 43.63
CA PRO A 29 30.44 27.01 42.87
C PRO A 29 31.75 26.86 43.68
N PRO A 30 32.90 26.69 43.00
CA PRO A 30 34.20 26.61 43.65
C PRO A 30 34.80 28.01 43.98
N ALA A 31 35.67 28.03 44.99
CA ALA A 31 36.37 29.21 45.51
C ALA A 31 37.49 29.73 44.56
N PRO A 32 37.91 31.01 44.68
CA PRO A 32 38.86 31.62 43.74
C PRO A 32 40.32 31.21 43.99
N THR A 33 41.03 30.90 42.91
CA THR A 33 42.46 30.55 42.91
C THR A 33 43.33 31.80 42.67
N ALA A 34 44.49 31.86 43.32
CA ALA A 34 45.50 32.92 43.20
C ALA A 34 46.05 33.09 41.75
N PRO A 35 46.58 34.27 41.38
CA PRO A 35 47.01 34.55 40.02
C PRO A 35 48.35 33.89 39.66
N ALA A 36 48.43 33.35 38.45
CA ALA A 36 49.61 32.72 37.86
C ALA A 36 50.57 33.77 37.24
N PRO A 37 51.88 33.46 37.11
CA PRO A 37 52.87 34.37 36.51
C PRO A 37 52.71 34.48 34.98
N PRO A 38 53.21 35.57 34.35
CA PRO A 38 53.03 35.80 32.92
C PRO A 38 53.91 34.88 32.06
N THR A 39 53.30 34.32 31.01
CA THR A 39 53.92 33.45 30.01
C THR A 39 54.64 34.27 28.91
N PRO A 40 55.79 33.83 28.39
CA PRO A 40 56.48 34.50 27.27
C PRO A 40 55.68 34.44 25.96
N PRO A 41 55.94 35.37 25.01
CA PRO A 41 55.17 35.47 23.76
C PRO A 41 55.44 34.29 22.82
N ALA A 42 54.36 33.80 22.18
CA ALA A 42 54.38 32.69 21.24
C ALA A 42 54.94 33.09 19.86
N PRO A 43 55.59 32.17 19.13
CA PRO A 43 56.07 32.40 17.77
C PRO A 43 54.91 32.54 16.75
N PRO A 44 55.15 33.19 15.60
CA PRO A 44 54.10 33.46 14.62
C PRO A 44 53.58 32.18 13.95
N VAL A 45 52.25 32.09 13.82
CA VAL A 45 51.52 30.95 13.24
C VAL A 45 51.59 31.02 11.71
N ALA A 46 52.01 29.92 11.08
CA ALA A 46 51.98 29.76 9.62
C ALA A 46 50.53 29.61 9.10
N PRO A 47 50.19 30.07 7.89
CA PRO A 47 48.84 29.99 7.36
C PRO A 47 48.40 28.53 7.15
N THR A 48 47.20 28.21 7.62
CA THR A 48 46.53 26.92 7.44
C THR A 48 46.12 26.75 5.97
N PRO A 49 46.44 25.61 5.30
CA PRO A 49 45.97 25.36 3.94
C PRO A 49 44.43 25.21 3.90
N GLU A 50 43.83 25.80 2.89
CA GLU A 50 42.39 25.80 2.64
C GLU A 50 41.88 24.35 2.38
N PRO A 51 40.72 23.95 2.94
CA PRO A 51 40.20 22.59 2.75
C PRO A 51 39.84 22.35 1.29
N GLU A 52 40.27 21.22 0.74
CA GLU A 52 39.90 20.80 -0.61
C GLU A 52 38.37 20.71 -0.77
N PRO A 53 37.82 21.10 -1.93
CA PRO A 53 36.40 20.97 -2.22
C PRO A 53 35.98 19.49 -2.12
N ALA A 54 34.86 19.23 -1.44
CA ALA A 54 34.29 17.89 -1.40
C ALA A 54 34.00 17.40 -2.84
N PRO A 55 34.27 16.12 -3.16
CA PRO A 55 33.99 15.59 -4.49
C PRO A 55 32.49 15.72 -4.80
N SER A 56 32.18 16.17 -6.02
CA SER A 56 30.80 16.23 -6.51
C SER A 56 30.13 14.85 -6.39
N PRO A 57 28.84 14.79 -5.98
CA PRO A 57 28.12 13.53 -5.94
C PRO A 57 28.06 12.93 -7.35
N GLU A 58 28.45 11.66 -7.44
CA GLU A 58 28.44 10.90 -8.69
C GLU A 58 27.00 10.79 -9.22
N PRO A 59 26.76 11.04 -10.52
CA PRO A 59 25.42 11.01 -11.09
C PRO A 59 24.80 9.61 -10.96
N GLU A 60 23.56 9.52 -10.47
CA GLU A 60 22.84 8.25 -10.40
C GLU A 60 22.76 7.60 -11.79
N PRO A 61 22.97 6.27 -11.90
CA PRO A 61 22.83 5.57 -13.16
C PRO A 61 21.44 5.80 -13.77
N PRO A 62 21.33 5.95 -15.11
CA PRO A 62 20.04 6.07 -15.78
C PRO A 62 19.15 4.86 -15.45
N GLU A 63 17.83 5.05 -15.33
CA GLU A 63 16.88 4.00 -14.93
C GLU A 63 17.01 2.70 -15.75
N ARG A 64 17.45 2.78 -17.01
CA ARG A 64 17.67 1.62 -17.89
C ARG A 64 18.92 0.79 -17.57
N ALA A 65 19.84 1.29 -16.74
CA ALA A 65 21.06 0.57 -16.34
C ALA A 65 20.90 -0.16 -15.00
N ARG A 66 19.73 -0.05 -14.34
CA ARG A 66 19.47 -0.74 -13.07
C ARG A 66 19.16 -2.20 -13.35
N GLU A 67 19.84 -3.10 -12.64
CA GLU A 67 19.60 -4.54 -12.73
C GLU A 67 18.15 -4.86 -12.35
N VAL A 68 17.44 -5.55 -13.24
CA VAL A 68 16.06 -5.99 -12.99
C VAL A 68 16.11 -7.14 -11.98
N GLN A 69 15.37 -6.98 -10.89
CA GLN A 69 15.25 -7.94 -9.80
C GLN A 69 13.79 -8.37 -9.64
N SER A 70 13.60 -9.54 -9.03
CA SER A 70 12.27 -10.09 -8.71
C SER A 70 12.06 -10.07 -7.19
N LEU A 71 10.91 -9.53 -6.77
CA LEU A 71 10.44 -9.51 -5.40
C LEU A 71 9.14 -10.34 -5.32
N VAL A 72 9.18 -11.46 -4.61
CA VAL A 72 8.02 -12.30 -4.35
C VAL A 72 7.64 -12.21 -2.87
N ALA A 73 6.48 -11.64 -2.57
CA ALA A 73 6.03 -11.47 -1.20
C ALA A 73 4.51 -11.26 -1.11
N ARG A 74 3.94 -11.47 0.08
CA ARG A 74 2.54 -11.19 0.35
C ARG A 74 2.30 -9.70 0.53
N VAL A 75 1.22 -9.20 -0.05
CA VAL A 75 0.70 -7.86 0.21
C VAL A 75 0.32 -7.78 1.69
N THR A 76 0.95 -6.88 2.42
CA THR A 76 0.66 -6.64 3.85
C THR A 76 -0.24 -5.43 4.02
N VAL A 77 -0.03 -4.39 3.21
CA VAL A 77 -0.83 -3.16 3.20
C VAL A 77 -1.05 -2.73 1.77
N ASN A 78 -2.28 -2.36 1.42
CA ASN A 78 -2.60 -1.53 0.27
C ASN A 78 -3.78 -0.63 0.62
N ASP A 79 -3.52 0.67 0.81
CA ASP A 79 -4.55 1.67 1.14
C ASP A 79 -4.71 2.73 0.02
N GLY A 80 -4.16 2.45 -1.17
CA GLY A 80 -4.10 3.38 -2.30
C GLY A 80 -3.03 4.48 -2.18
N ARG A 81 -2.39 4.64 -1.02
CA ARG A 81 -1.27 5.57 -0.79
C ARG A 81 0.04 4.85 -0.51
N THR A 82 -0.06 3.70 0.15
CA THR A 82 1.04 2.87 0.60
C THR A 82 0.77 1.44 0.18
N LEU A 83 1.72 0.85 -0.55
CA LEU A 83 1.75 -0.56 -0.86
C LEU A 83 2.97 -1.19 -0.19
N LEU A 84 2.72 -2.21 0.64
CA LEU A 84 3.77 -3.00 1.29
C LEU A 84 3.68 -4.47 0.84
N LEU A 85 4.78 -4.98 0.30
CA LEU A 85 4.99 -6.42 0.12
C LEU A 85 5.91 -6.92 1.24
N GLY A 86 5.35 -7.67 2.19
CA GLY A 86 6.00 -7.91 3.49
C GLY A 86 6.28 -6.59 4.22
N SER A 87 7.57 -6.27 4.42
CA SER A 87 8.01 -5.00 5.00
C SER A 87 8.54 -3.99 3.96
N THR A 88 8.54 -4.36 2.68
CA THR A 88 9.09 -3.56 1.60
C THR A 88 8.04 -2.62 1.02
N ARG A 89 8.35 -1.32 0.96
CA ARG A 89 7.54 -0.36 0.20
C ARG A 89 7.73 -0.58 -1.29
N VAL A 90 6.61 -0.68 -1.99
CA VAL A 90 6.58 -0.86 -3.44
C VAL A 90 5.89 0.33 -4.10
N GLU A 91 6.48 0.81 -5.19
CA GLU A 91 5.95 1.89 -6.02
C GLU A 91 5.98 1.46 -7.49
N GLY A 92 5.18 2.12 -8.33
CA GLY A 92 5.11 1.84 -9.77
C GLY A 92 3.69 1.97 -10.30
N ASP A 93 3.58 1.95 -11.63
CA ASP A 93 2.31 2.18 -12.34
C ASP A 93 1.72 0.88 -12.94
N ALA A 94 2.26 -0.28 -12.58
CA ALA A 94 1.75 -1.56 -13.05
C ALA A 94 0.28 -1.74 -12.62
N PRO A 95 -0.67 -2.04 -13.53
CA PRO A 95 -2.11 -2.00 -13.23
C PRO A 95 -2.51 -2.88 -12.04
N TRP A 96 -1.87 -4.05 -11.90
CA TRP A 96 -2.11 -4.98 -10.80
C TRP A 96 -1.76 -4.43 -9.42
N LEU A 97 -0.82 -3.47 -9.29
CA LEU A 97 -0.48 -2.89 -7.98
C LEU A 97 -1.69 -2.18 -7.37
N SER A 98 -2.46 -1.48 -8.20
CA SER A 98 -3.69 -0.79 -7.76
C SER A 98 -4.79 -1.74 -7.29
N LEU A 99 -4.72 -3.01 -7.69
CA LEU A 99 -5.71 -4.04 -7.36
C LEU A 99 -5.18 -5.05 -6.33
N ALA A 100 -3.97 -4.86 -5.82
CA ALA A 100 -3.35 -5.80 -4.89
C ALA A 100 -4.05 -5.77 -3.53
N ALA A 101 -4.77 -6.82 -3.16
CA ALA A 101 -5.41 -6.90 -1.84
C ALA A 101 -4.42 -7.42 -0.78
N PRO A 102 -4.52 -6.97 0.48
CA PRO A 102 -3.83 -7.61 1.59
C PRO A 102 -4.04 -9.13 1.60
N GLY A 103 -2.96 -9.88 1.80
CA GLY A 103 -2.93 -11.33 1.75
C GLY A 103 -2.58 -11.94 0.40
N MET A 104 -2.72 -11.22 -0.72
CA MET A 104 -2.33 -11.73 -2.04
C MET A 104 -0.81 -12.00 -2.11
N LEU A 105 -0.41 -13.10 -2.73
CA LEU A 105 0.99 -13.36 -3.07
C LEU A 105 1.28 -12.78 -4.45
N ILE A 106 2.27 -11.90 -4.55
CA ILE A 106 2.59 -11.19 -5.79
C ILE A 106 4.08 -11.34 -6.08
N GLN A 107 4.39 -11.56 -7.35
CA GLN A 107 5.72 -11.36 -7.92
C GLN A 107 5.77 -9.99 -8.60
N ALA A 108 6.72 -9.15 -8.19
CA ALA A 108 6.99 -7.88 -8.81
C ALA A 108 8.40 -7.88 -9.40
N GLU A 109 8.53 -7.50 -10.67
CA GLU A 109 9.81 -7.33 -11.34
C GLU A 109 10.10 -5.84 -11.50
N GLY A 110 11.31 -5.43 -11.16
CA GLY A 110 11.63 -4.02 -11.04
C GLY A 110 13.05 -3.79 -10.55
N TYR A 111 13.30 -2.67 -9.88
CA TYR A 111 14.61 -2.35 -9.32
C TYR A 111 14.49 -1.66 -7.97
N TRP A 112 15.59 -1.65 -7.21
CA TRP A 112 15.68 -0.91 -5.95
C TRP A 112 16.03 0.56 -6.16
N ARG A 113 15.32 1.44 -5.46
CA ARG A 113 15.64 2.86 -5.30
C ARG A 113 15.74 3.14 -3.81
N GLY A 114 16.96 3.00 -3.27
CA GLY A 114 17.18 3.01 -1.81
C GLY A 114 16.43 1.85 -1.14
N ARG A 115 15.41 2.18 -0.33
CA ARG A 115 14.57 1.20 0.39
C ARG A 115 13.23 0.89 -0.29
N VAL A 116 12.95 1.52 -1.41
CA VAL A 116 11.71 1.33 -2.18
C VAL A 116 12.01 0.40 -3.34
N PHE A 117 11.15 -0.59 -3.56
CA PHE A 117 11.18 -1.40 -4.76
C PHE A 117 10.25 -0.78 -5.81
N VAL A 118 10.81 -0.35 -6.94
CA VAL A 118 10.05 0.23 -8.05
C VAL A 118 9.68 -0.89 -9.01
N ALA A 119 8.43 -1.34 -8.93
CA ALA A 119 7.88 -2.42 -9.74
C ALA A 119 7.48 -1.91 -11.13
N GLN A 120 7.92 -2.63 -12.15
CA GLN A 120 7.62 -2.38 -13.56
C GLN A 120 6.62 -3.42 -14.10
N GLN A 121 6.78 -4.67 -13.70
CA GLN A 121 5.87 -5.75 -14.04
C GLN A 121 5.41 -6.45 -12.78
N VAL A 122 4.19 -6.96 -12.80
CA VAL A 122 3.55 -7.54 -11.63
C VAL A 122 2.71 -8.72 -12.07
N GLN A 123 2.80 -9.80 -11.30
CA GLN A 123 1.97 -10.98 -11.47
C GLN A 123 1.40 -11.39 -10.10
N VAL A 124 0.09 -11.59 -10.05
CA VAL A 124 -0.57 -12.20 -8.89
C VAL A 124 -0.38 -13.71 -8.98
N LEU A 125 0.23 -14.31 -7.95
CA LEU A 125 0.46 -15.74 -7.83
C LEU A 125 -0.63 -16.43 -7.00
N GLU A 126 -1.08 -15.78 -5.91
CA GLU A 126 -2.18 -16.29 -5.08
C GLU A 126 -3.14 -15.17 -4.66
N PRO A 127 -4.46 -15.40 -4.72
CA PRO A 127 -5.11 -16.58 -5.32
C PRO A 127 -4.90 -16.65 -6.85
N PRO A 128 -4.89 -17.85 -7.44
CA PRO A 128 -4.64 -18.02 -8.88
C PRO A 128 -5.79 -17.46 -9.73
N ASP A 129 -7.01 -17.55 -9.20
CA ASP A 129 -8.20 -16.97 -9.81
C ASP A 129 -8.90 -16.03 -8.84
N TRP A 130 -9.29 -14.86 -9.35
CA TRP A 130 -9.98 -13.85 -8.56
C TRP A 130 -10.75 -12.87 -9.43
N ALA A 131 -11.56 -12.05 -8.78
CA ALA A 131 -12.19 -10.87 -9.36
C ALA A 131 -12.09 -9.71 -8.38
N TYR A 132 -12.02 -8.50 -8.92
CA TYR A 132 -12.17 -7.26 -8.19
C TYR A 132 -13.49 -6.61 -8.59
N TYR A 133 -14.18 -6.09 -7.59
CA TYR A 133 -15.39 -5.31 -7.72
C TYR A 133 -15.22 -4.02 -6.93
N ARG A 134 -15.56 -2.90 -7.55
CA ARG A 134 -15.77 -1.63 -6.87
C ARG A 134 -17.13 -1.07 -7.23
N GLY A 135 -17.89 -0.66 -6.23
CA GLY A 135 -19.19 -0.04 -6.42
C GLY A 135 -20.12 -0.23 -5.22
N PRO A 136 -21.42 0.04 -5.40
CA PRO A 136 -22.40 0.02 -4.32
C PRO A 136 -22.61 -1.37 -3.72
N ALA A 137 -22.51 -1.48 -2.40
CA ALA A 137 -22.82 -2.70 -1.67
C ALA A 137 -23.58 -2.43 -0.36
N VAL A 138 -24.28 -3.45 0.11
CA VAL A 138 -24.92 -3.45 1.43
C VAL A 138 -24.07 -4.31 2.37
N LEU A 139 -23.50 -3.67 3.40
CA LEU A 139 -22.78 -4.39 4.45
C LEU A 139 -23.78 -4.80 5.53
N VAL A 140 -24.26 -6.04 5.44
CA VAL A 140 -25.37 -6.59 6.25
C VAL A 140 -25.16 -6.40 7.77
N ARG A 141 -23.93 -6.46 8.28
CA ARG A 141 -23.63 -6.25 9.72
C ARG A 141 -23.60 -4.78 10.14
N ALA A 142 -23.36 -3.85 9.21
CA ALA A 142 -23.31 -2.42 9.48
C ALA A 142 -24.65 -1.72 9.24
N GLY A 143 -25.59 -2.37 8.53
CA GLY A 143 -26.85 -1.74 8.12
C GLY A 143 -26.66 -0.53 7.21
N SER A 144 -25.43 -0.29 6.75
CA SER A 144 -25.03 0.83 5.92
C SER A 144 -24.82 0.36 4.49
N SER A 145 -25.45 1.06 3.56
CA SER A 145 -25.08 1.03 2.15
C SER A 145 -23.91 1.98 1.90
N GLY A 146 -23.00 1.60 1.03
CA GLY A 146 -21.91 2.46 0.60
C GLY A 146 -21.11 1.78 -0.49
N ASP A 147 -20.15 2.51 -1.04
CA ASP A 147 -19.24 1.93 -2.01
C ASP A 147 -18.15 1.12 -1.31
N VAL A 148 -17.83 -0.02 -1.91
CA VAL A 148 -16.78 -0.92 -1.41
C VAL A 148 -15.83 -1.26 -2.54
N GLU A 149 -14.62 -1.66 -2.16
CA GLU A 149 -13.75 -2.48 -2.99
C GLU A 149 -13.74 -3.89 -2.40
N ALA A 150 -14.03 -4.88 -3.24
CA ALA A 150 -14.15 -6.27 -2.86
C ALA A 150 -13.33 -7.14 -3.80
N TRP A 151 -12.61 -8.08 -3.21
CA TRP A 151 -11.89 -9.13 -3.92
C TRP A 151 -12.58 -10.44 -3.68
N LEU A 152 -12.86 -11.15 -4.75
CA LEU A 152 -13.63 -12.38 -4.77
C LEU A 152 -12.77 -13.48 -5.35
N SER A 153 -12.92 -14.70 -4.85
CA SER A 153 -12.25 -15.90 -5.35
C SER A 153 -13.20 -17.10 -5.27
N GLU A 154 -12.71 -18.30 -5.57
CA GLU A 154 -13.51 -19.53 -5.51
C GLU A 154 -14.14 -19.77 -4.12
N GLY A 155 -13.47 -19.36 -3.05
CA GLY A 155 -13.98 -19.45 -1.68
C GLY A 155 -15.01 -18.37 -1.30
N GLY A 156 -15.36 -17.46 -2.22
CA GLY A 156 -16.21 -16.31 -1.96
C GLY A 156 -15.41 -15.03 -1.72
N LEU A 157 -15.82 -14.23 -0.72
CA LEU A 157 -15.17 -12.95 -0.41
C LEU A 157 -13.78 -13.19 0.18
N PHE A 158 -12.74 -12.75 -0.54
CA PHE A 158 -11.34 -12.81 -0.11
C PHE A 158 -10.96 -11.61 0.76
N ALA A 159 -11.29 -10.41 0.30
CA ALA A 159 -11.02 -9.16 1.02
C ALA A 159 -12.11 -8.13 0.71
N VAL A 160 -12.34 -7.20 1.63
CA VAL A 160 -13.24 -6.06 1.43
C VAL A 160 -12.74 -4.84 2.18
N GLN A 161 -12.89 -3.68 1.57
CA GLN A 161 -12.65 -2.39 2.18
C GLN A 161 -13.70 -1.38 1.74
N SER A 162 -13.92 -0.36 2.56
CA SER A 162 -14.76 0.79 2.18
C SER A 162 -14.06 1.59 1.09
N ALA A 163 -14.83 2.05 0.11
CA ALA A 163 -14.36 2.93 -0.94
C ALA A 163 -15.01 4.32 -0.79
N PRO A 164 -14.34 5.39 -1.27
CA PRO A 164 -15.00 6.68 -1.43
C PRO A 164 -16.20 6.54 -2.37
N GLU A 165 -17.29 7.22 -2.01
CA GLU A 165 -18.51 7.26 -2.81
C GLU A 165 -18.20 7.78 -4.21
N ALA A 166 -18.59 7.00 -5.22
CA ALA A 166 -18.29 7.20 -6.62
C ALA A 166 -19.57 7.44 -7.44
N GLY A 167 -20.67 7.81 -6.78
CA GLY A 167 -21.92 8.21 -7.43
C GLY A 167 -22.52 7.11 -8.31
N GLY A 168 -22.41 5.84 -7.90
CA GLY A 168 -22.91 4.70 -8.67
C GLY A 168 -21.94 4.17 -9.72
N LEU A 169 -20.72 4.70 -9.85
CA LEU A 169 -19.69 4.11 -10.69
C LEU A 169 -19.39 2.67 -10.23
N VAL A 170 -19.41 1.74 -11.17
CA VAL A 170 -19.05 0.35 -10.95
C VAL A 170 -17.84 0.01 -11.78
N ARG A 171 -16.81 -0.57 -11.15
CA ARG A 171 -15.63 -1.10 -11.83
C ARG A 171 -15.47 -2.57 -11.48
N VAL A 172 -15.25 -3.40 -12.48
CA VAL A 172 -15.01 -4.84 -12.30
C VAL A 172 -13.77 -5.23 -13.07
N VAL A 173 -12.88 -5.99 -12.43
CA VAL A 173 -11.74 -6.63 -13.09
C VAL A 173 -11.82 -8.12 -12.83
N ALA A 174 -12.00 -8.92 -13.87
CA ALA A 174 -12.21 -10.36 -13.73
C ALA A 174 -11.77 -11.12 -14.98
N PHE A 175 -11.45 -12.41 -14.82
CA PHE A 175 -11.19 -13.29 -15.95
C PHE A 175 -12.49 -13.66 -16.67
N PHE A 176 -12.51 -13.47 -17.99
CA PHE A 176 -13.58 -13.90 -18.88
C PHE A 176 -13.19 -15.19 -19.60
N ASP A 177 -13.98 -16.25 -19.40
CA ASP A 177 -13.71 -17.58 -19.96
C ASP A 177 -14.21 -17.76 -21.41
N GLY A 178 -14.80 -16.72 -22.01
CA GLY A 178 -15.47 -16.77 -23.32
C GLY A 178 -16.99 -16.84 -23.20
N VAL A 179 -17.53 -17.13 -22.01
CA VAL A 179 -18.97 -17.21 -21.75
C VAL A 179 -19.37 -16.27 -20.61
N ARG A 180 -18.61 -16.25 -19.51
CA ARG A 180 -18.93 -15.48 -18.31
C ARG A 180 -17.69 -14.92 -17.62
N LEU A 181 -17.90 -13.87 -16.84
CA LEU A 181 -16.91 -13.37 -15.89
C LEU A 181 -16.83 -14.33 -14.71
N ARG A 182 -15.61 -14.66 -14.29
CA ARG A 182 -15.34 -15.60 -13.20
C ARG A 182 -15.35 -14.87 -11.86
N PHE A 183 -15.91 -15.49 -10.83
CA PHE A 183 -15.92 -15.02 -9.43
C PHE A 183 -16.57 -13.65 -9.18
N VAL A 184 -17.33 -13.13 -10.14
CA VAL A 184 -18.11 -11.90 -9.95
C VAL A 184 -19.50 -12.21 -9.41
N PRO A 185 -20.18 -11.25 -8.73
CA PRO A 185 -21.55 -11.45 -8.27
C PRO A 185 -22.52 -11.74 -9.42
N GLU A 186 -23.42 -12.71 -9.24
CA GLU A 186 -24.43 -13.10 -10.25
C GLU A 186 -25.42 -11.97 -10.59
N ALA A 187 -25.57 -10.98 -9.71
CA ALA A 187 -26.41 -9.81 -9.96
C ALA A 187 -25.86 -8.87 -11.04
N LEU A 188 -24.59 -9.02 -11.44
CA LEU A 188 -24.01 -8.21 -12.50
C LEU A 188 -24.50 -8.70 -13.88
N PRO A 189 -24.80 -7.78 -14.80
CA PRO A 189 -25.15 -8.15 -16.16
C PRO A 189 -23.95 -8.80 -16.86
N PRO A 190 -24.20 -9.68 -17.84
CA PRO A 190 -23.13 -10.27 -18.64
C PRO A 190 -22.31 -9.18 -19.35
N PRO A 191 -21.03 -9.43 -19.63
CA PRO A 191 -20.21 -8.48 -20.36
C PRO A 191 -20.72 -8.30 -21.81
N PRO A 192 -20.37 -7.19 -22.49
CA PRO A 192 -20.68 -7.00 -23.90
C PRO A 192 -20.22 -8.18 -24.79
N GLN A 193 -20.95 -8.42 -25.89
CA GLN A 193 -20.61 -9.50 -26.84
C GLN A 193 -19.34 -9.17 -27.64
N GLY A 194 -18.67 -10.22 -28.14
CA GLY A 194 -17.49 -10.08 -29.02
C GLY A 194 -16.16 -9.90 -28.31
N LEU A 195 -16.11 -10.09 -26.98
CA LEU A 195 -14.88 -10.01 -26.20
C LEU A 195 -14.07 -11.32 -26.29
N ALA A 196 -12.75 -11.18 -26.34
CA ALA A 196 -11.84 -12.31 -26.31
C ALA A 196 -11.72 -12.89 -24.88
N ARG A 197 -11.41 -14.19 -24.80
CA ARG A 197 -11.03 -14.83 -23.53
C ARG A 197 -9.82 -14.11 -22.94
N GLY A 198 -9.88 -13.79 -21.65
CA GLY A 198 -8.79 -13.11 -20.95
C GLY A 198 -9.30 -12.30 -19.78
N TRP A 199 -8.38 -11.61 -19.12
CA TRP A 199 -8.73 -10.65 -18.09
C TRP A 199 -9.32 -9.39 -18.72
N LEU A 200 -10.42 -8.92 -18.12
CA LEU A 200 -11.15 -7.75 -18.59
C LEU A 200 -11.33 -6.75 -17.45
N GLU A 201 -11.31 -5.48 -17.82
CA GLU A 201 -11.80 -4.37 -17.02
C GLU A 201 -13.11 -3.87 -17.61
N LEU A 202 -14.15 -3.82 -16.77
CA LEU A 202 -15.46 -3.29 -17.11
C LEU A 202 -15.76 -2.08 -16.25
N ILE A 203 -16.22 -1.01 -16.90
CA ILE A 203 -16.70 0.20 -16.25
C ILE A 203 -18.18 0.35 -16.57
N GLY A 204 -18.97 0.60 -15.55
CA GLY A 204 -20.41 0.77 -15.66
C GLY A 204 -20.96 1.72 -14.62
N HIS A 205 -22.27 1.87 -14.64
CA HIS A 205 -22.99 2.72 -13.70
C HIS A 205 -24.19 1.98 -13.12
N PHE A 206 -24.38 2.08 -11.82
CA PHE A 206 -25.53 1.56 -11.08
C PHE A 206 -26.60 2.64 -10.96
N ASP A 207 -27.78 2.41 -11.54
CA ASP A 207 -28.90 3.38 -11.55
C ASP A 207 -29.83 3.28 -10.33
N GLY A 208 -29.45 2.48 -9.32
CA GLY A 208 -30.30 2.17 -8.15
C GLY A 208 -31.01 0.82 -8.28
N GLU A 209 -31.14 0.29 -9.49
CA GLU A 209 -31.76 -1.01 -9.74
C GLU A 209 -30.78 -1.99 -10.37
N ARG A 210 -30.03 -1.55 -11.38
CA ARG A 210 -29.13 -2.41 -12.15
C ARG A 210 -27.85 -1.69 -12.57
N VAL A 211 -26.82 -2.48 -12.85
CA VAL A 211 -25.60 -1.97 -13.50
C VAL A 211 -25.82 -1.90 -15.01
N ARG A 212 -25.29 -0.87 -15.65
CA ARG A 212 -25.19 -0.77 -17.11
C ARG A 212 -23.72 -0.58 -17.49
N TRP A 213 -23.19 -1.51 -18.30
CA TRP A 213 -21.82 -1.40 -18.81
C TRP A 213 -21.70 -0.26 -19.80
N GLN A 214 -20.66 0.55 -19.63
CA GLN A 214 -20.29 1.66 -20.50
C GLN A 214 -19.03 1.34 -21.29
N GLU A 215 -18.06 0.67 -20.65
CA GLU A 215 -16.79 0.29 -21.25
C GLU A 215 -16.44 -1.15 -20.83
N ALA A 216 -15.84 -1.89 -21.76
CA ALA A 216 -15.23 -3.19 -21.49
C ALA A 216 -13.95 -3.29 -22.32
N ARG A 217 -12.81 -3.54 -21.67
CA ARG A 217 -11.49 -3.61 -22.30
C ARG A 217 -10.65 -4.73 -21.71
N PRO A 218 -9.65 -5.25 -22.45
CA PRO A 218 -8.64 -6.15 -21.89
C PRO A 218 -7.89 -5.51 -20.70
N PHE A 219 -7.43 -6.33 -19.77
CA PHE A 219 -6.67 -5.91 -18.58
C PHE A 219 -5.68 -6.99 -18.16
N PRO A 220 -4.51 -6.67 -17.59
CA PRO A 220 -3.65 -5.55 -17.96
C PRO A 220 -3.19 -5.65 -19.42
#